data_AF-L8YG17-F1
#
_entry.id   AF-L8YG17-F1
#
_cell.length_a   1.000
_cell.length_b   1.000
_cell.length_c   1.000
_cell.angle_alpha   90.00
_cell.angle_beta   90.00
_cell.angle_gamma   90.00
#
_symmetry.space_group_name_H-M   'P 1'
#
loop_
_entity.id
_entity.type
_entity.pdbx_description
1 polymer ?
#
loop_
_entity_poly.entity_id
_entity_poly.type
_entity_poly.pdbx_seq_one_letter_code
_entity_poly.pdbx_strand_id
1 'polypeptide(L)'
;MYKQLSAWMLHGLLLDQHEEFFIKQGPSSGSVSAQPEEDEEDLGIGGLTGKQLRELQDLRLIEEENMLAPSLKQFSLRVEILPSYIPVRVAEKILFVGESVQMFENQNVNLTRKGSILKNQEDTFAAELHRLKQQPLFSLVDFEQVVDRIRSTVAEHLWKLMVEESDLLGQLKIIKDFYLLGRGELFQAFIDTAQHMLKTPPTAVTEHDVNVAFQQSAHKVLLDDDNLLPLLHLTIEYNVVFKYLLSVRRVQAELQHCWALQMQRKHLKSNQTDAVKWRLRNHMAFLVDNLQYYLQVDVLESQFSQLLHQINSTRDFESIRLAHDHFLSNLLAQSFILLKPVFHCLNEILDLCHSFCSLVSQNLGPLDERGAAQLSILVKGFSRQSSLLFKILSSVRNHQINSDLAQLLLRLDYNKYYTQAGGTLGR
;
A
#
# COMPACT_ATOMS: atom_id res chain seq x y z
N MET A 1 -8.80 -34.34 -20.34
CA MET A 1 -8.18 -33.06 -20.75
C MET A 1 -9.07 -32.17 -21.63
N TYR A 2 -9.15 -32.29 -22.97
CA TYR A 2 -9.87 -31.28 -23.81
C TYR A 2 -11.34 -31.04 -23.44
N LYS A 3 -12.07 -32.08 -22.98
CA LYS A 3 -13.44 -31.93 -22.48
C LYS A 3 -13.52 -31.07 -21.21
N GLN A 4 -12.60 -31.28 -20.27
CA GLN A 4 -12.49 -30.48 -19.04
C GLN A 4 -12.03 -29.05 -19.34
N LEU A 5 -11.07 -28.88 -20.26
CA LEU A 5 -10.62 -27.57 -20.71
C LEU A 5 -11.74 -26.75 -21.35
N SER A 6 -12.54 -27.38 -22.21
CA SER A 6 -13.69 -26.70 -22.84
C SER A 6 -14.74 -26.30 -21.81
N ALA A 7 -15.04 -27.15 -20.83
CA ALA A 7 -15.99 -26.82 -19.76
C ALA A 7 -15.48 -25.66 -18.88
N TRP A 8 -14.20 -25.69 -18.52
CA TRP A 8 -13.58 -24.66 -17.70
C TRP A 8 -13.41 -23.33 -18.43
N MET A 9 -12.80 -23.34 -19.62
CA MET A 9 -12.44 -22.12 -20.34
C MET A 9 -13.62 -21.44 -21.06
N LEU A 10 -14.68 -22.17 -21.40
CA LEU A 10 -15.83 -21.61 -22.11
C LEU A 10 -17.04 -21.34 -21.22
N HIS A 11 -17.13 -22.04 -20.08
CA HIS A 11 -18.29 -21.96 -19.18
C HIS A 11 -17.91 -21.80 -17.71
N GLY A 12 -16.62 -21.69 -17.35
CA GLY A 12 -16.22 -21.56 -15.94
C GLY A 12 -16.56 -22.79 -15.07
N LEU A 13 -16.93 -23.92 -15.68
CA LEU A 13 -17.39 -25.12 -14.98
C LEU A 13 -16.24 -26.09 -14.71
N LEU A 14 -15.95 -26.34 -13.44
CA LEU A 14 -14.97 -27.33 -13.02
C LEU A 14 -15.62 -28.72 -12.88
N LEU A 15 -15.68 -29.47 -13.99
CA LEU A 15 -16.22 -30.84 -14.02
C LEU A 15 -15.14 -31.87 -13.66
N ASP A 16 -14.85 -32.02 -12.36
CA ASP A 16 -13.74 -32.85 -11.89
C ASP A 16 -14.05 -33.65 -10.61
N GLN A 17 -14.99 -34.61 -10.70
CA GLN A 17 -15.43 -35.43 -9.56
C GLN A 17 -14.31 -36.27 -8.92
N HIS A 18 -13.32 -36.66 -9.70
CA HIS A 18 -12.21 -37.52 -9.26
C HIS A 18 -10.91 -36.76 -9.06
N GLU A 19 -10.93 -35.43 -9.09
CA GLU A 19 -9.75 -34.61 -8.80
C GLU A 19 -8.58 -34.84 -9.77
N GLU A 20 -8.88 -35.18 -11.03
CA GLU A 20 -7.92 -35.55 -12.07
C GLU A 20 -7.45 -34.33 -12.89
N PHE A 21 -8.06 -33.16 -12.70
CA PHE A 21 -7.73 -31.95 -13.45
C PHE A 21 -6.75 -31.07 -12.67
N PHE A 22 -5.75 -30.52 -13.38
CA PHE A 22 -4.69 -29.69 -12.78
C PHE A 22 -5.17 -28.34 -12.23
N ILE A 23 -6.45 -28.00 -12.39
CA ILE A 23 -7.10 -26.88 -11.71
C ILE A 23 -7.90 -27.46 -10.54
N LYS A 24 -7.70 -26.93 -9.33
CA LYS A 24 -8.52 -27.24 -8.16
C LYS A 24 -9.24 -26.00 -7.66
N GLN A 25 -10.41 -26.19 -7.08
CA GLN A 25 -11.02 -25.17 -6.24
C GLN A 25 -10.25 -25.11 -4.91
N GLY A 26 -9.76 -23.94 -4.53
CA GLY A 26 -9.14 -23.69 -3.23
C GLY A 26 -10.18 -23.79 -2.10
N PRO A 27 -9.76 -24.03 -0.86
CA PRO A 27 -10.68 -24.08 0.26
C PRO A 27 -11.29 -22.68 0.48
N SER A 28 -12.59 -22.56 0.27
CA SER A 28 -13.39 -21.59 1.01
C SER A 28 -13.21 -21.94 2.50
N SER A 29 -12.61 -21.02 3.26
CA SER A 29 -12.40 -21.06 4.71
C SER A 29 -13.26 -22.10 5.45
N GLY A 30 -12.67 -23.21 5.90
CA GLY A 30 -13.37 -24.18 6.73
C GLY A 30 -12.90 -25.63 6.66
N SER A 31 -11.66 -25.91 7.05
CA SER A 31 -11.32 -27.09 7.86
C SER A 31 -9.83 -27.05 8.19
N VAL A 32 -9.50 -26.74 9.44
CA VAL A 32 -8.16 -26.97 10.00
C VAL A 32 -7.95 -28.48 10.08
N SER A 33 -7.15 -29.05 9.18
CA SER A 33 -6.62 -30.40 9.39
C SER A 33 -5.45 -30.30 10.35
N ALA A 34 -5.69 -30.71 11.59
CA ALA A 34 -4.69 -30.92 12.62
C ALA A 34 -3.56 -31.82 12.10
N GLN A 35 -2.31 -31.41 12.34
CA GLN A 35 -1.17 -32.31 12.39
C GLN A 35 -0.44 -32.11 13.72
N PRO A 36 0.22 -33.18 14.20
CA PRO A 36 0.37 -33.48 15.62
C PRO A 36 1.55 -32.73 16.25
N GLU A 37 1.34 -32.36 17.52
CA GLU A 37 2.37 -31.86 18.43
C GLU A 37 3.49 -32.90 18.55
N GLU A 38 4.71 -32.51 18.18
CA GLU A 38 5.93 -33.18 18.65
C GLU A 38 6.47 -32.39 19.84
N ASP A 39 6.62 -33.11 20.96
CA ASP A 39 7.15 -32.67 22.24
C ASP A 39 8.60 -32.15 22.10
N GLU A 40 8.85 -30.89 22.49
CA GLU A 40 10.20 -30.47 22.89
C GLU A 40 10.17 -29.85 24.30
N GLU A 41 11.03 -30.41 25.15
CA GLU A 41 11.14 -30.22 26.59
C GLU A 41 11.43 -28.78 27.01
N ASP A 42 10.63 -28.32 27.97
CA ASP A 42 10.81 -27.09 28.73
C ASP A 42 11.98 -27.23 29.72
N LEU A 43 13.06 -26.47 29.49
CA LEU A 43 14.03 -26.13 30.52
C LEU A 43 14.05 -24.60 30.69
N GLY A 44 13.24 -24.16 31.64
CA GLY A 44 13.11 -22.76 32.03
C GLY A 44 14.44 -22.13 32.46
N ILE A 45 14.68 -20.91 31.98
CA ILE A 45 15.01 -19.68 32.72
C ILE A 45 15.05 -18.52 31.71
N GLY A 46 14.12 -17.56 31.89
CA GLY A 46 14.25 -16.13 31.58
C GLY A 46 14.67 -15.68 30.16
N GLY A 47 13.68 -15.33 29.34
CA GLY A 47 13.86 -14.36 28.26
C GLY A 47 13.65 -14.94 26.86
N LEU A 48 12.52 -14.56 26.25
CA LEU A 48 12.12 -14.80 24.86
C LEU A 48 13.33 -14.84 23.90
N THR A 49 13.56 -16.00 23.27
CA THR A 49 14.63 -16.10 22.27
C THR A 49 14.21 -15.36 20.99
N GLY A 50 15.19 -14.75 20.30
CA GLY A 50 14.95 -13.98 19.07
C GLY A 50 14.34 -14.78 17.90
N LYS A 51 14.22 -16.11 18.01
CA LYS A 51 13.47 -16.97 17.09
C LYS A 51 11.97 -16.98 17.41
N GLN A 52 11.58 -17.12 18.69
CA GLN A 52 10.18 -17.05 19.12
C GLN A 52 9.56 -15.67 18.87
N LEU A 53 10.33 -14.58 18.98
CA LEU A 53 9.87 -13.23 18.61
C LEU A 53 9.65 -13.09 17.09
N ARG A 54 10.42 -13.84 16.29
CA ARG A 54 10.35 -13.83 14.83
C ARG A 54 9.18 -14.68 14.35
N GLU A 55 8.96 -15.84 14.97
CA GLU A 55 7.79 -16.68 14.73
C GLU A 55 6.49 -16.00 15.19
N LEU A 56 6.48 -15.28 16.33
CA LEU A 56 5.33 -14.46 16.75
C LEU A 56 5.10 -13.24 15.87
N GLN A 57 6.14 -12.70 15.21
CA GLN A 57 6.01 -11.61 14.23
C GLN A 57 5.54 -12.14 12.88
N ASP A 58 6.05 -13.29 12.43
CA ASP A 58 5.63 -13.93 11.19
C ASP A 58 4.19 -14.48 11.32
N LEU A 59 3.81 -15.05 12.48
CA LEU A 59 2.43 -15.45 12.79
C LEU A 59 1.47 -14.26 12.81
N ARG A 60 1.85 -13.11 13.38
CA ARG A 60 1.00 -11.91 13.36
C ARG A 60 0.83 -11.31 11.97
N LEU A 61 1.87 -11.34 11.14
CA LEU A 61 1.79 -10.88 9.75
C LEU A 61 0.93 -11.84 8.90
N ILE A 62 1.03 -13.14 9.13
CA ILE A 62 0.23 -14.17 8.45
C ILE A 62 -1.23 -14.18 8.94
N GLU A 63 -1.48 -13.95 10.23
CA GLU A 63 -2.84 -13.82 10.78
C GLU A 63 -3.50 -12.52 10.29
N GLU A 64 -2.79 -11.38 10.23
CA GLU A 64 -3.33 -10.15 9.65
C GLU A 64 -3.57 -10.25 8.13
N GLU A 65 -2.73 -10.97 7.38
CA GLU A 65 -2.96 -11.27 5.95
C GLU A 65 -4.17 -12.19 5.73
N ASN A 66 -4.36 -13.21 6.58
CA ASN A 66 -5.43 -14.20 6.40
C ASN A 66 -6.79 -13.77 6.98
N MET A 67 -6.83 -12.83 7.92
CA MET A 67 -8.07 -12.43 8.61
C MET A 67 -8.89 -11.36 7.88
N LEU A 68 -8.34 -10.68 6.88
CA LEU A 68 -8.95 -9.46 6.30
C LEU A 68 -9.15 -9.48 4.77
N ALA A 69 -8.94 -10.63 4.11
CA ALA A 69 -9.32 -10.82 2.70
C ALA A 69 -10.04 -12.16 2.46
N PRO A 70 -11.28 -12.35 2.95
CA PRO A 70 -12.08 -13.52 2.59
C PRO A 70 -12.70 -13.34 1.20
N SER A 71 -11.87 -13.37 0.15
CA SER A 71 -12.20 -13.81 -1.23
C SER A 71 -11.12 -13.34 -2.19
N LEU A 72 -10.56 -14.26 -3.00
CA LEU A 72 -10.27 -14.05 -4.44
C LEU A 72 -9.56 -15.23 -5.11
N LYS A 73 -8.75 -16.04 -4.39
CA LYS A 73 -8.19 -17.28 -4.97
C LYS A 73 -9.13 -18.46 -4.76
N GLN A 74 -10.27 -18.45 -5.45
CA GLN A 74 -11.18 -19.58 -5.45
C GLN A 74 -10.58 -20.79 -6.18
N PHE A 75 -9.59 -20.60 -7.06
CA PHE A 75 -8.95 -21.70 -7.79
C PHE A 75 -7.42 -21.63 -7.71
N SER A 76 -6.76 -22.76 -7.91
CA SER A 76 -5.29 -22.86 -7.92
C SER A 76 -4.79 -24.03 -8.76
N LEU A 77 -3.52 -23.99 -9.15
CA LEU A 77 -2.88 -25.06 -9.91
C LEU A 77 -2.41 -26.21 -9.01
N ARG A 78 -2.70 -27.44 -9.41
CA ARG A 78 -2.05 -28.66 -8.92
C ARG A 78 -0.89 -29.00 -9.84
N VAL A 79 0.28 -28.44 -9.53
CA VAL A 79 1.50 -28.62 -10.33
C VAL A 79 1.93 -30.10 -10.39
N GLU A 80 1.59 -30.88 -9.37
CA GLU A 80 1.92 -32.32 -9.26
C GLU A 80 1.25 -33.19 -10.34
N ILE A 81 0.05 -32.82 -10.79
CA ILE A 81 -0.72 -33.56 -11.81
C ILE A 81 -0.73 -32.84 -13.16
N LEU A 82 0.00 -31.72 -13.28
CA LEU A 82 0.19 -31.02 -14.56
C LEU A 82 1.07 -31.88 -15.47
N PRO A 83 0.59 -32.25 -16.68
CA PRO A 83 1.43 -33.02 -17.61
C PRO A 83 2.71 -32.26 -17.94
N SER A 84 3.86 -32.91 -17.83
CA SER A 84 5.19 -32.27 -17.95
C SER A 84 5.47 -31.64 -19.32
N TYR A 85 4.75 -32.07 -20.36
CA TYR A 85 4.82 -31.47 -21.70
C TYR A 85 4.01 -30.17 -21.84
N ILE A 86 3.21 -29.80 -20.82
CA ILE A 86 2.50 -28.52 -20.72
C ILE A 86 3.26 -27.62 -19.74
N PRO A 87 3.89 -26.52 -20.21
CA PRO A 87 4.56 -25.58 -19.34
C PRO A 87 3.60 -24.92 -18.34
N VAL A 88 4.06 -24.67 -17.11
CA VAL A 88 3.28 -23.98 -16.06
C VAL A 88 2.71 -22.64 -16.56
N ARG A 89 3.50 -21.88 -17.34
CA ARG A 89 3.06 -20.62 -17.97
C ARG A 89 1.80 -20.76 -18.85
N VAL A 90 1.55 -21.93 -19.44
CA VAL A 90 0.32 -22.19 -20.23
C VAL A 90 -0.83 -22.58 -19.31
N ALA A 91 -0.55 -23.34 -18.25
CA ALA A 91 -1.53 -23.70 -17.24
C ALA A 91 -2.08 -22.47 -16.49
N GLU A 92 -1.21 -21.48 -16.20
CA GLU A 92 -1.61 -20.19 -15.62
C GLU A 92 -2.59 -19.43 -16.52
N LYS A 93 -2.37 -19.42 -17.85
CA LYS A 93 -3.31 -18.81 -18.81
C LYS A 93 -4.67 -19.50 -18.78
N ILE A 94 -4.69 -20.83 -18.65
CA ILE A 94 -5.91 -21.64 -18.57
C ILE A 94 -6.66 -21.36 -17.25
N LEU A 95 -5.92 -21.25 -16.14
CA LEU A 95 -6.48 -20.86 -14.83
C LEU A 95 -7.15 -19.49 -14.94
N PHE A 96 -6.41 -18.48 -15.40
CA PHE A 96 -6.92 -17.11 -15.56
C PHE A 96 -8.20 -17.05 -16.41
N VAL A 97 -8.21 -17.72 -17.57
CA VAL A 97 -9.38 -17.73 -18.46
C VAL A 97 -10.62 -18.27 -17.75
N GLY A 98 -10.53 -19.43 -17.11
CA GLY A 98 -11.70 -20.01 -16.47
C GLY A 98 -12.11 -19.30 -15.17
N GLU A 99 -11.16 -18.76 -14.40
CA GLU A 99 -11.48 -17.90 -13.25
C GLU A 99 -12.25 -16.66 -13.69
N SER A 100 -11.84 -16.05 -14.80
CA SER A 100 -12.51 -14.88 -15.38
C SER A 100 -13.92 -15.21 -15.85
N VAL A 101 -14.10 -16.32 -16.57
CA VAL A 101 -15.42 -16.77 -17.04
C VAL A 101 -16.34 -17.09 -15.86
N GLN A 102 -15.82 -17.79 -14.86
CA GLN A 102 -16.61 -18.15 -13.68
C GLN A 102 -16.96 -16.93 -12.81
N MET A 103 -16.04 -16.00 -12.59
CA MET A 103 -16.35 -14.77 -11.86
C MET A 103 -17.55 -14.04 -12.49
N PHE A 104 -17.63 -14.03 -13.83
CA PHE A 104 -18.72 -13.45 -14.57
C PHE A 104 -20.03 -14.23 -14.45
N GLU A 105 -19.99 -15.56 -14.51
CA GLU A 105 -21.20 -16.39 -14.38
C GLU A 105 -21.82 -16.34 -12.96
N ASN A 106 -21.00 -16.32 -11.91
CA ASN A 106 -21.49 -16.27 -10.52
C ASN A 106 -22.14 -14.92 -10.14
N GLN A 107 -21.70 -13.81 -10.72
CA GLN A 107 -22.26 -12.46 -10.46
C GLN A 107 -23.47 -12.13 -11.36
N ASN A 108 -23.83 -13.02 -12.29
CA ASN A 108 -24.69 -12.74 -13.44
C ASN A 108 -26.22 -12.82 -13.21
N VAL A 109 -26.73 -12.75 -11.97
CA VAL A 109 -28.19 -12.66 -11.78
C VAL A 109 -28.76 -11.33 -12.30
N ASN A 110 -27.95 -10.27 -12.45
CA ASN A 110 -28.40 -8.92 -12.88
C ASN A 110 -27.77 -8.37 -14.19
N LEU A 111 -26.79 -9.05 -14.80
CA LEU A 111 -25.98 -8.52 -15.92
C LEU A 111 -26.33 -9.12 -17.31
N THR A 112 -27.41 -9.91 -17.39
CA THR A 112 -27.92 -10.63 -18.58
C THR A 112 -28.22 -9.80 -19.84
N ARG A 113 -27.96 -8.49 -19.84
CA ARG A 113 -28.17 -7.61 -21.01
C ARG A 113 -26.93 -7.37 -21.88
N LYS A 114 -25.71 -7.78 -21.50
CA LYS A 114 -24.47 -7.34 -22.20
C LYS A 114 -23.66 -8.42 -22.94
N GLY A 115 -24.15 -9.65 -23.02
CA GLY A 115 -23.49 -10.74 -23.76
C GLY A 115 -22.42 -11.46 -22.94
N SER A 116 -21.87 -12.53 -23.51
CA SER A 116 -20.86 -13.37 -22.85
C SER A 116 -19.46 -12.72 -22.89
N ILE A 117 -18.64 -13.00 -21.87
CA ILE A 117 -17.23 -12.56 -21.77
C ILE A 117 -16.41 -12.93 -23.01
N LEU A 118 -16.81 -13.98 -23.72
CA LEU A 118 -16.16 -14.48 -24.93
C LEU A 118 -16.66 -13.79 -26.21
N LYS A 119 -17.42 -12.68 -26.12
CA LYS A 119 -17.92 -11.88 -27.25
C LYS A 119 -18.74 -12.69 -28.27
N ASN A 120 -19.51 -13.67 -27.82
CA ASN A 120 -20.26 -14.60 -28.68
C ASN A 120 -19.36 -15.46 -29.61
N GLN A 121 -18.08 -15.65 -29.26
CA GLN A 121 -17.13 -16.51 -29.98
C GLN A 121 -17.02 -17.92 -29.37
N GLU A 122 -17.91 -18.30 -28.46
CA GLU A 122 -17.88 -19.59 -27.77
C GLU A 122 -17.89 -20.74 -28.78
N ASP A 123 -18.75 -20.67 -29.78
CA ASP A 123 -18.85 -21.68 -30.85
C ASP A 123 -17.56 -21.80 -31.65
N THR A 124 -16.87 -20.66 -31.90
CA THR A 124 -15.59 -20.64 -32.62
C THR A 124 -14.49 -21.29 -31.78
N PHE A 125 -14.43 -20.96 -30.48
CA PHE A 125 -13.44 -21.57 -29.58
C PHE A 125 -13.74 -23.04 -29.31
N ALA A 126 -15.00 -23.43 -29.20
CA ALA A 126 -15.42 -24.82 -29.11
C ALA A 126 -14.99 -25.61 -30.35
N ALA A 127 -15.15 -25.04 -31.55
CA ALA A 127 -14.69 -25.64 -32.79
C ALA A 127 -13.16 -25.80 -32.85
N GLU A 128 -12.38 -24.81 -32.40
CA GLU A 128 -10.91 -24.89 -32.33
C GLU A 128 -10.43 -25.94 -31.32
N LEU A 129 -11.01 -25.97 -30.11
CA LEU A 129 -10.69 -27.00 -29.11
C LEU A 129 -11.10 -28.39 -29.59
N HIS A 130 -12.22 -28.51 -30.30
CA HIS A 130 -12.64 -29.75 -30.94
C HIS A 130 -11.66 -30.17 -32.04
N ARG A 131 -11.21 -29.23 -32.89
CA ARG A 131 -10.20 -29.49 -33.94
C ARG A 131 -8.90 -30.02 -33.34
N LEU A 132 -8.42 -29.43 -32.24
CA LEU A 132 -7.23 -29.92 -31.53
C LEU A 132 -7.43 -31.32 -30.95
N LYS A 133 -8.62 -31.62 -30.41
CA LYS A 133 -8.97 -32.95 -29.90
C LYS A 133 -8.95 -34.03 -30.99
N GLN A 134 -9.26 -33.69 -32.24
CA GLN A 134 -9.28 -34.64 -33.36
C GLN A 134 -7.90 -34.93 -33.96
N GLN A 135 -6.84 -34.20 -33.57
CA GLN A 135 -5.49 -34.45 -34.06
C GLN A 135 -4.92 -35.76 -33.49
N PRO A 136 -4.23 -36.58 -34.29
CA PRO A 136 -3.64 -37.84 -33.83
C PRO A 136 -2.40 -37.64 -32.94
N LEU A 137 -1.75 -36.47 -33.03
CA LEU A 137 -0.55 -36.11 -32.27
C LEU A 137 -0.77 -34.78 -31.54
N PHE A 138 -0.25 -34.68 -30.31
CA PHE A 138 -0.29 -33.44 -29.54
C PHE A 138 0.79 -32.47 -30.00
N SER A 139 0.37 -31.27 -30.42
CA SER A 139 1.24 -30.16 -30.78
C SER A 139 1.11 -29.07 -29.73
N LEU A 140 2.17 -28.85 -28.94
CA LEU A 140 2.18 -27.80 -27.91
C LEU A 140 2.00 -26.41 -28.53
N VAL A 141 2.57 -26.17 -29.72
CA VAL A 141 2.49 -24.88 -30.41
C VAL A 141 1.04 -24.58 -30.81
N ASP A 142 0.35 -25.53 -31.43
CA ASP A 142 -1.05 -25.34 -31.84
C ASP A 142 -1.98 -25.22 -30.63
N PHE A 143 -1.72 -26.03 -29.59
CA PHE A 143 -2.45 -25.96 -28.34
C PHE A 143 -2.31 -24.58 -27.69
N GLU A 144 -1.08 -24.09 -27.55
CA GLU A 144 -0.80 -22.80 -26.94
C GLU A 144 -1.39 -21.64 -27.74
N GLN A 145 -1.34 -21.68 -29.08
CA GLN A 145 -1.96 -20.65 -29.92
C GLN A 145 -3.48 -20.52 -29.68
N VAL A 146 -4.18 -21.64 -29.53
CA VAL A 146 -5.62 -21.61 -29.23
C VAL A 146 -5.86 -21.05 -27.82
N VAL A 147 -5.07 -21.46 -26.82
CA VAL A 147 -5.15 -20.91 -25.46
C VAL A 147 -4.89 -19.40 -25.45
N ASP A 148 -3.87 -18.94 -26.17
CA ASP A 148 -3.52 -17.51 -26.27
C ASP A 148 -4.61 -16.68 -26.94
N ARG A 149 -5.28 -17.24 -27.94
CA ARG A 149 -6.40 -16.58 -28.61
C ARG A 149 -7.61 -16.43 -27.69
N ILE A 150 -7.96 -17.48 -26.95
CA ILE A 150 -9.05 -17.43 -25.97
C ILE A 150 -8.69 -16.41 -24.87
N ARG A 151 -7.49 -16.53 -24.28
CA ARG A 151 -6.98 -15.63 -23.23
C ARG A 151 -7.02 -14.17 -23.65
N SER A 152 -6.51 -13.84 -24.84
CA SER A 152 -6.49 -12.46 -25.34
C SER A 152 -7.89 -11.90 -25.56
N THR A 153 -8.84 -12.74 -25.99
CA THR A 153 -10.24 -12.32 -26.18
C THR A 153 -10.91 -12.00 -24.84
N VAL A 154 -10.73 -12.87 -23.85
CA VAL A 154 -11.23 -12.66 -22.47
C VAL A 154 -10.59 -11.42 -21.86
N ALA A 155 -9.26 -11.29 -21.92
CA ALA A 155 -8.53 -10.17 -21.34
C ALA A 155 -8.95 -8.81 -21.94
N GLU A 156 -9.18 -8.75 -23.26
CA GLU A 156 -9.64 -7.53 -23.92
C GLU A 156 -11.08 -7.17 -23.52
N HIS A 157 -11.95 -8.17 -23.34
CA HIS A 157 -13.33 -7.90 -22.92
C HIS A 157 -13.39 -7.49 -21.44
N LEU A 158 -12.61 -8.12 -20.56
CA LEU A 158 -12.43 -7.69 -19.17
C LEU A 158 -11.95 -6.24 -19.09
N TRP A 159 -10.97 -5.89 -19.91
CA TRP A 159 -10.47 -4.52 -19.99
C TRP A 159 -11.59 -3.54 -20.34
N LYS A 160 -12.44 -3.86 -21.34
CA LYS A 160 -13.58 -3.00 -21.71
C LYS A 160 -14.58 -2.87 -20.58
N LEU A 161 -14.97 -3.98 -19.94
CA LEU A 161 -15.90 -3.93 -18.82
C LEU A 161 -15.34 -3.03 -17.70
N MET A 162 -14.08 -3.23 -17.31
CA MET A 162 -13.50 -2.53 -16.18
C MET A 162 -13.24 -1.05 -16.47
N VAL A 163 -12.62 -0.74 -17.61
CA VAL A 163 -12.19 0.61 -17.96
C VAL A 163 -13.32 1.45 -18.55
N GLU A 164 -14.08 0.90 -19.51
CA GLU A 164 -15.12 1.65 -20.23
C GLU A 164 -16.47 1.61 -19.48
N GLU A 165 -16.83 0.48 -18.85
CA GLU A 165 -18.17 0.31 -18.27
C GLU A 165 -18.25 0.49 -16.75
N SER A 166 -17.16 0.24 -16.03
CA SER A 166 -17.13 0.26 -14.55
C SER A 166 -16.35 1.43 -13.96
N ASP A 167 -15.86 2.35 -14.80
CA ASP A 167 -15.08 3.52 -14.41
C ASP A 167 -13.91 3.20 -13.46
N LEU A 168 -13.08 2.21 -13.83
CA LEU A 168 -11.89 1.85 -13.05
C LEU A 168 -10.99 3.07 -12.76
N LEU A 169 -10.87 3.99 -13.71
CA LEU A 169 -10.06 5.20 -13.55
C LEU A 169 -10.61 6.12 -12.46
N GLY A 170 -11.93 6.29 -12.38
CA GLY A 170 -12.59 6.99 -11.29
C GLY A 170 -12.33 6.31 -9.94
N GLN A 171 -12.45 4.98 -9.88
CA GLN A 171 -12.19 4.22 -8.65
C GLN A 171 -10.73 4.32 -8.18
N LEU A 172 -9.75 4.22 -9.09
CA LEU A 172 -8.34 4.42 -8.77
C LEU A 172 -8.05 5.84 -8.28
N LYS A 173 -8.75 6.83 -8.83
CA LYS A 173 -8.67 8.22 -8.36
C LYS A 173 -9.24 8.36 -6.95
N ILE A 174 -10.35 7.71 -6.63
CA ILE A 174 -10.90 7.66 -5.27
C ILE A 174 -9.87 7.02 -4.32
N ILE A 175 -9.29 5.88 -4.68
CA ILE A 175 -8.25 5.22 -3.87
C ILE A 175 -7.08 6.19 -3.61
N LYS A 176 -6.61 6.91 -4.64
CA LYS A 176 -5.57 7.93 -4.48
C LYS A 176 -6.00 9.08 -3.56
N ASP A 177 -7.21 9.60 -3.74
CA ASP A 177 -7.73 10.73 -2.99
C ASP A 177 -7.81 10.43 -1.48
N PHE A 178 -8.18 9.19 -1.12
CA PHE A 178 -8.35 8.76 0.27
C PHE A 178 -7.12 8.07 0.87
N TYR A 179 -6.63 6.96 0.30
CA TYR A 179 -5.51 6.20 0.88
C TYR A 179 -4.15 6.89 0.69
N LEU A 180 -3.99 7.65 -0.38
CA LEU A 180 -2.73 8.33 -0.70
C LEU A 180 -2.77 9.82 -0.34
N LEU A 181 -3.78 10.25 0.41
CA LEU A 181 -4.00 11.62 0.87
C LEU A 181 -4.03 12.65 -0.29
N GLY A 182 -4.56 12.26 -1.46
CA GLY A 182 -4.68 13.17 -2.61
C GLY A 182 -5.53 14.41 -2.30
N ARG A 183 -6.51 14.28 -1.40
CA ARG A 183 -7.31 15.42 -0.89
C ARG A 183 -6.69 16.04 0.35
N GLY A 184 -5.65 16.84 0.14
CA GLY A 184 -4.90 17.48 1.22
C GLY A 184 -5.76 18.33 2.16
N GLU A 185 -6.76 19.06 1.65
CA GLU A 185 -7.65 19.87 2.49
C GLU A 185 -8.59 19.03 3.37
N LEU A 186 -9.07 17.89 2.87
CA LEU A 186 -9.90 16.96 3.64
C LEU A 186 -9.14 16.45 4.86
N PHE A 187 -7.95 15.90 4.63
CA PHE A 187 -7.16 15.33 5.70
C PHE A 187 -6.60 16.39 6.64
N GLN A 188 -6.37 17.62 6.16
CA GLN A 188 -6.06 18.74 7.04
C GLN A 188 -7.23 19.05 7.99
N ALA A 189 -8.45 19.20 7.47
CA ALA A 189 -9.64 19.45 8.28
C ALA A 189 -9.94 18.30 9.25
N PHE A 190 -9.72 17.05 8.81
CA PHE A 190 -9.84 15.87 9.65
C PHE A 190 -8.82 15.85 10.78
N ILE A 191 -7.55 16.08 10.49
CA ILE A 191 -6.51 16.16 11.52
C ILE A 191 -6.88 17.23 12.54
N ASP A 192 -7.27 18.44 12.10
CA ASP A 192 -7.64 19.53 13.00
C ASP A 192 -8.81 19.17 13.92
N THR A 193 -9.78 18.40 13.42
CA THR A 193 -10.97 17.97 14.19
C THR A 193 -10.64 16.80 15.13
N ALA A 194 -9.95 15.77 14.63
CA ALA A 194 -9.69 14.53 15.34
C ALA A 194 -8.48 14.57 16.29
N GLN A 195 -7.62 15.60 16.19
CA GLN A 195 -6.37 15.68 16.95
C GLN A 195 -6.56 15.51 18.47
N HIS A 196 -7.63 16.06 19.04
CA HIS A 196 -7.89 15.98 20.48
C HIS A 196 -8.24 14.56 20.94
N MET A 197 -8.87 13.77 20.07
CA MET A 197 -9.28 12.38 20.34
C MET A 197 -8.14 11.40 20.09
N LEU A 198 -7.32 11.67 19.08
CA LEU A 198 -6.16 10.84 18.72
C LEU A 198 -4.95 11.01 19.67
N LYS A 199 -4.96 12.06 20.52
CA LYS A 199 -3.94 12.26 21.55
C LYS A 199 -4.16 11.38 22.79
N THR A 200 -5.38 10.90 23.02
CA THR A 200 -5.72 10.02 24.14
C THR A 200 -5.63 8.56 23.73
N PRO A 201 -5.30 7.64 24.67
CA PRO A 201 -5.35 6.20 24.39
C PRO A 201 -6.72 5.79 23.84
N PRO A 202 -6.78 4.91 22.83
CA PRO A 202 -8.04 4.52 22.21
C PRO A 202 -8.96 3.82 23.20
N THR A 203 -10.24 4.18 23.15
CA THR A 203 -11.34 3.55 23.89
C THR A 203 -12.30 2.86 22.92
N ALA A 204 -13.24 2.06 23.42
CA ALA A 204 -14.20 1.33 22.58
C ALA A 204 -15.09 2.24 21.70
N VAL A 205 -15.22 3.53 22.04
CA VAL A 205 -16.00 4.51 21.26
C VAL A 205 -15.14 5.33 20.30
N THR A 206 -13.80 5.26 20.42
CA THR A 206 -12.88 6.08 19.60
C THR A 206 -13.05 5.82 18.12
N GLU A 207 -13.32 4.59 17.69
CA GLU A 207 -13.57 4.28 16.29
C GLU A 207 -14.81 5.01 15.75
N HIS A 208 -15.92 4.96 16.47
CA HIS A 208 -17.15 5.65 16.10
C HIS A 208 -16.92 7.16 16.02
N ASP A 209 -16.31 7.74 17.05
CA ASP A 209 -16.09 9.18 17.13
C ASP A 209 -15.13 9.69 16.03
N VAL A 210 -14.09 8.92 15.70
CA VAL A 210 -13.15 9.24 14.62
C VAL A 210 -13.85 9.20 13.27
N ASN A 211 -14.72 8.20 13.04
CA ASN A 211 -15.52 8.11 11.82
C ASN A 211 -16.48 9.29 11.68
N VAL A 212 -17.13 9.71 12.77
CA VAL A 212 -17.99 10.92 12.79
C VAL A 212 -17.16 12.18 12.51
N ALA A 213 -15.98 12.33 13.11
CA ALA A 213 -15.09 13.46 12.84
C ALA A 213 -14.62 13.50 11.38
N PHE A 214 -14.39 12.33 10.76
CA PHE A 214 -14.07 12.22 9.35
C PHE A 214 -15.23 12.66 8.45
N GLN A 215 -16.46 12.19 8.73
CA GLN A 215 -17.67 12.64 8.01
C GLN A 215 -17.88 14.15 8.12
N GLN A 216 -17.76 14.72 9.33
CA GLN A 216 -17.87 16.16 9.54
C GLN A 216 -16.82 16.95 8.75
N SER A 217 -15.59 16.43 8.66
CA SER A 217 -14.50 17.04 7.90
C SER A 217 -14.76 16.96 6.40
N ALA A 218 -15.34 15.86 5.92
CA ALA A 218 -15.77 15.71 4.53
C ALA A 218 -16.86 16.73 4.16
N HIS A 219 -17.87 16.89 5.02
CA HIS A 219 -18.93 17.87 4.82
C HIS A 219 -18.39 19.31 4.80
N LYS A 220 -17.42 19.61 5.67
CA LYS A 220 -16.78 20.94 5.75
C LYS A 220 -16.02 21.33 4.47
N VAL A 221 -15.53 20.34 3.74
CA VAL A 221 -14.78 20.51 2.49
C VAL A 221 -15.69 20.41 1.25
N LEU A 222 -17.02 20.28 1.44
CA LEU A 222 -18.00 20.14 0.36
C LEU A 222 -17.71 18.92 -0.53
N LEU A 223 -17.42 17.77 0.10
CA LEU A 223 -17.43 16.50 -0.62
C LEU A 223 -18.88 16.13 -0.95
N ASP A 224 -19.28 16.35 -2.20
CA ASP A 224 -20.64 16.17 -2.70
C ASP A 224 -21.08 14.70 -2.87
N ASP A 225 -20.25 13.72 -2.49
CA ASP A 225 -20.44 12.32 -2.85
C ASP A 225 -20.50 11.40 -1.62
N ASP A 226 -21.65 11.41 -0.95
CA ASP A 226 -21.97 10.58 0.24
C ASP A 226 -21.85 9.07 -0.01
N ASN A 227 -21.76 8.64 -1.27
CA ASN A 227 -21.68 7.24 -1.69
C ASN A 227 -20.26 6.64 -1.68
N LEU A 228 -19.21 7.44 -1.45
CA LEU A 228 -17.82 6.97 -1.53
C LEU A 228 -17.30 6.33 -0.23
N LEU A 229 -17.91 6.66 0.91
CA LEU A 229 -17.46 6.22 2.23
C LEU A 229 -17.61 4.71 2.51
N PRO A 230 -18.69 4.02 2.06
CA PRO A 230 -18.84 2.58 2.25
C PRO A 230 -17.89 1.73 1.39
N LEU A 231 -17.27 2.31 0.35
CA LEU A 231 -16.42 1.59 -0.61
C LEU A 231 -14.97 1.40 -0.13
N LEU A 232 -14.60 2.00 1.01
CA LEU A 232 -13.23 1.98 1.57
C LEU A 232 -12.85 0.65 2.25
N HIS A 233 -13.35 -0.48 1.74
CA HIS A 233 -12.93 -1.81 2.19
C HIS A 233 -11.92 -2.41 1.21
N LEU A 234 -10.72 -1.81 1.10
CA LEU A 234 -9.68 -2.31 0.19
C LEU A 234 -8.27 -2.31 0.80
N THR A 235 -7.68 -3.51 0.74
CA THR A 235 -6.25 -3.95 0.81
C THR A 235 -5.31 -3.43 1.90
N ILE A 236 -4.63 -4.38 2.56
CA ILE A 236 -3.64 -4.16 3.64
C ILE A 236 -2.49 -3.24 3.21
N GLU A 237 -2.05 -3.33 1.95
CA GLU A 237 -0.90 -2.57 1.44
C GLU A 237 -1.16 -1.06 1.37
N TYR A 238 -2.34 -0.64 0.89
CA TYR A 238 -2.73 0.77 0.87
C TYR A 238 -2.88 1.34 2.29
N ASN A 239 -3.32 0.53 3.25
CA ASN A 239 -3.45 0.93 4.65
C ASN A 239 -2.08 1.24 5.30
N VAL A 240 -1.04 0.46 4.99
CA VAL A 240 0.31 0.72 5.52
C VAL A 240 0.83 2.06 5.01
N VAL A 241 0.69 2.33 3.71
CA VAL A 241 1.10 3.61 3.11
C VAL A 241 0.27 4.76 3.69
N PHE A 242 -1.05 4.60 3.79
CA PHE A 242 -1.95 5.60 4.35
C PHE A 242 -1.55 6.02 5.77
N LYS A 243 -1.37 5.04 6.68
CA LYS A 243 -0.97 5.30 8.07
C LYS A 243 0.35 6.09 8.13
N TYR A 244 1.30 5.74 7.27
CA TYR A 244 2.59 6.41 7.20
C TYR A 244 2.45 7.87 6.71
N LEU A 245 1.77 8.08 5.58
CA LEU A 245 1.53 9.42 5.03
C LEU A 245 0.77 10.31 6.01
N LEU A 246 -0.24 9.76 6.69
CA LEU A 246 -1.04 10.49 7.68
C LEU A 246 -0.20 10.90 8.89
N SER A 247 0.72 10.03 9.34
CA SER A 247 1.65 10.33 10.42
C SER A 247 2.55 11.53 10.09
N VAL A 248 3.15 11.54 8.88
CA VAL A 248 3.97 12.66 8.40
C VAL A 248 3.14 13.94 8.32
N ARG A 249 1.92 13.87 7.76
CA ARG A 249 1.03 15.04 7.63
C ARG A 249 0.59 15.58 8.98
N ARG A 250 0.35 14.72 9.97
CA ARG A 250 0.00 15.11 11.34
C ARG A 250 1.15 15.84 12.02
N VAL A 251 2.38 15.33 11.94
CA VAL A 251 3.57 16.03 12.47
C VAL A 251 3.74 17.41 11.83
N GLN A 252 3.54 17.51 10.52
CA GLN A 252 3.60 18.78 9.80
C GLN A 252 2.57 19.79 10.35
N ALA A 253 1.31 19.35 10.50
CA ALA A 253 0.24 20.18 11.06
C ALA A 253 0.54 20.62 12.51
N GLU A 254 1.04 19.71 13.35
CA GLU A 254 1.41 20.03 14.73
C GLU A 254 2.56 21.05 14.81
N LEU A 255 3.59 20.93 13.97
CA LEU A 255 4.70 21.87 13.89
C LEU A 255 4.25 23.26 13.41
N GLN A 256 3.26 23.30 12.51
CA GLN A 256 2.65 24.54 12.04
C GLN A 256 1.78 25.20 13.13
N HIS A 257 0.99 24.40 13.84
CA HIS A 257 0.19 24.86 14.97
C HIS A 257 1.06 25.45 16.09
N CYS A 258 2.16 24.76 16.44
CA CYS A 258 3.11 25.24 17.45
C CYS A 258 3.70 26.61 17.10
N TRP A 259 3.95 26.88 15.81
CA TRP A 259 4.42 28.19 15.37
C TRP A 259 3.34 29.26 15.43
N ALA A 260 2.10 28.94 15.07
CA ALA A 260 0.99 29.87 15.23
C ALA A 260 0.84 30.31 16.69
N LEU A 261 0.92 29.35 17.64
CA LEU A 261 0.90 29.63 19.08
C LEU A 261 2.06 30.53 19.54
N GLN A 262 3.29 30.26 19.06
CA GLN A 262 4.45 31.09 19.39
C GLN A 262 4.38 32.49 18.76
N MET A 263 3.83 32.61 17.55
CA MET A 263 3.70 33.88 16.83
C MET A 263 2.71 34.83 17.50
N GLN A 264 1.60 34.32 18.02
CA GLN A 264 0.63 35.11 18.80
C GLN A 264 1.25 35.78 20.03
N ARG A 265 2.37 35.25 20.54
CA ARG A 265 3.09 35.75 21.72
C ARG A 265 4.34 36.57 21.42
N LYS A 266 4.64 36.89 20.14
CA LYS A 266 5.84 37.67 19.75
C LYS A 266 6.00 39.03 20.46
N HIS A 267 4.94 39.57 21.05
CA HIS A 267 4.97 40.83 21.81
C HIS A 267 5.57 40.69 23.23
N LEU A 268 5.91 39.48 23.70
CA LEU A 268 6.56 39.24 24.98
C LEU A 268 8.09 39.18 24.84
N LYS A 269 8.83 39.59 25.87
CA LYS A 269 10.32 39.67 25.84
C LYS A 269 10.94 38.32 25.44
N SER A 270 11.65 38.31 24.30
CA SER A 270 12.35 37.14 23.78
C SER A 270 13.55 36.77 24.67
N ASN A 271 13.62 35.51 25.06
CA ASN A 271 14.74 34.95 25.82
C ASN A 271 15.67 34.14 24.89
N GLN A 272 16.84 33.72 25.39
CA GLN A 272 17.80 32.92 24.62
C GLN A 272 17.28 31.50 24.29
N THR A 273 16.38 30.94 25.10
CA THR A 273 15.80 29.61 24.86
C THR A 273 14.76 29.62 23.74
N ASP A 274 14.10 30.75 23.48
CA ASP A 274 13.20 30.94 22.35
C ASP A 274 13.99 30.86 21.04
N ALA A 275 15.16 31.48 20.94
CA ALA A 275 16.01 31.35 19.75
C ALA A 275 16.35 29.88 19.42
N VAL A 276 16.59 29.05 20.44
CA VAL A 276 16.85 27.61 20.29
C VAL A 276 15.58 26.86 19.84
N LYS A 277 14.42 27.12 20.46
CA LYS A 277 13.12 26.57 20.05
C LYS A 277 12.84 26.87 18.57
N TRP A 278 13.04 28.13 18.17
CA TRP A 278 12.79 28.61 16.81
C TRP A 278 13.71 27.92 15.79
N ARG A 279 15.00 27.80 16.10
CA ARG A 279 15.96 27.12 15.24
C ARG A 279 15.64 25.64 15.08
N LEU A 280 15.35 24.94 16.17
CA LEU A 280 14.97 23.52 16.14
C LEU A 280 13.68 23.32 15.33
N ARG A 281 12.64 24.13 15.58
CA ARG A 281 11.37 24.08 14.86
C ARG A 281 11.55 24.29 13.35
N ASN A 282 12.35 25.28 12.95
CA ASN A 282 12.60 25.54 11.54
C ASN A 282 13.33 24.38 10.87
N HIS A 283 14.28 23.74 11.57
CA HIS A 283 14.98 22.55 11.06
C HIS A 283 14.04 21.34 10.95
N MET A 284 13.21 21.10 11.97
CA MET A 284 12.17 20.06 11.97
C MET A 284 11.17 20.25 10.84
N ALA A 285 10.58 21.45 10.72
CA ALA A 285 9.61 21.78 9.67
C ALA A 285 10.23 21.64 8.28
N PHE A 286 11.45 22.17 8.07
CA PHE A 286 12.16 22.02 6.80
C PHE A 286 12.32 20.55 6.39
N LEU A 287 12.74 19.68 7.32
CA LEU A 287 12.94 18.26 7.01
C LEU A 287 11.61 17.55 6.71
N VAL A 288 10.57 17.82 7.51
CA VAL A 288 9.23 17.22 7.33
C VAL A 288 8.56 17.72 6.04
N ASP A 289 8.67 19.01 5.72
CA ASP A 289 8.11 19.60 4.50
C ASP A 289 8.78 19.00 3.25
N ASN A 290 10.11 18.84 3.25
CA ASN A 290 10.82 18.21 2.13
C ASN A 290 10.51 16.72 2.00
N LEU A 291 10.39 16.01 3.12
CA LEU A 291 9.97 14.60 3.12
C LEU A 291 8.57 14.46 2.54
N GLN A 292 7.63 15.31 2.98
CA GLN A 292 6.25 15.29 2.51
C GLN A 292 6.16 15.61 1.02
N TYR A 293 6.91 16.62 0.54
CA TYR A 293 6.98 16.93 -0.88
C TYR A 293 7.52 15.76 -1.70
N TYR A 294 8.60 15.11 -1.26
CA TYR A 294 9.16 13.94 -1.97
C TYR A 294 8.15 12.81 -2.07
N LEU A 295 7.50 12.46 -0.95
CA LEU A 295 6.50 11.40 -0.91
C LEU A 295 5.31 11.70 -1.84
N GLN A 296 4.81 12.94 -1.85
CA GLN A 296 3.66 13.31 -2.65
C GLN A 296 3.99 13.54 -4.12
N VAL A 297 4.98 14.37 -4.43
CA VAL A 297 5.22 14.81 -5.80
C VAL A 297 6.12 13.83 -6.55
N ASP A 298 7.28 13.51 -5.97
CA ASP A 298 8.29 12.72 -6.70
C ASP A 298 7.93 11.23 -6.73
N VAL A 299 7.28 10.71 -5.68
CA VAL A 299 6.87 9.30 -5.61
C VAL A 299 5.41 9.13 -6.03
N LEU A 300 4.45 9.67 -5.27
CA LEU A 300 3.03 9.37 -5.48
C LEU A 300 2.49 9.85 -6.83
N GLU A 301 2.64 11.14 -7.17
CA GLU A 301 2.12 11.68 -8.44
C GLU A 301 2.84 11.08 -9.66
N SER A 302 4.16 10.88 -9.55
CA SER A 302 4.96 10.23 -10.60
C SER A 302 4.49 8.79 -10.86
N GLN A 303 4.43 7.96 -9.81
CA GLN A 303 4.03 6.56 -9.94
C GLN A 303 2.57 6.43 -10.38
N PHE A 304 1.67 7.29 -9.90
CA PHE A 304 0.26 7.26 -10.30
C PHE A 304 0.09 7.68 -11.77
N SER A 305 0.84 8.67 -12.23
CA SER A 305 0.83 9.08 -13.65
C SER A 305 1.32 7.95 -14.57
N GLN A 306 2.35 7.20 -14.14
CA GLN A 306 2.82 6.02 -14.86
C GLN A 306 1.74 4.94 -14.93
N LEU A 307 1.05 4.65 -13.82
CA LEU A 307 -0.05 3.69 -13.78
C LEU A 307 -1.17 4.09 -14.74
N LEU A 308 -1.63 5.35 -14.69
CA LEU A 308 -2.67 5.85 -15.59
C LEU A 308 -2.24 5.76 -17.06
N HIS A 309 -0.98 6.07 -17.37
CA HIS A 309 -0.48 5.94 -18.73
C HIS A 309 -0.52 4.47 -19.20
N GLN A 310 -0.06 3.52 -18.36
CA GLN A 310 -0.09 2.09 -18.68
C GLN A 310 -1.52 1.59 -18.92
N ILE A 311 -2.47 1.93 -18.05
CA ILE A 311 -3.88 1.52 -18.16
C ILE A 311 -4.51 2.03 -19.48
N ASN A 312 -4.22 3.28 -19.85
CA ASN A 312 -4.74 3.89 -21.08
C ASN A 312 -4.03 3.39 -22.35
N SER A 313 -2.81 2.86 -22.24
CA SER A 313 -2.02 2.41 -23.39
C SER A 313 -2.20 0.91 -23.73
N THR A 314 -2.74 0.12 -22.80
CA THR A 314 -2.99 -1.31 -22.98
C THR A 314 -4.47 -1.59 -23.25
N ARG A 315 -4.75 -2.75 -23.85
CA ARG A 315 -6.10 -3.34 -23.93
C ARG A 315 -6.15 -4.73 -23.32
N ASP A 316 -5.19 -5.05 -22.45
CA ASP A 316 -5.08 -6.33 -21.76
C ASP A 316 -5.28 -6.12 -20.25
N PHE A 317 -6.29 -6.77 -19.68
CA PHE A 317 -6.60 -6.67 -18.26
C PHE A 317 -5.46 -7.19 -17.35
N GLU A 318 -4.72 -8.23 -17.75
CA GLU A 318 -3.59 -8.72 -16.95
C GLU A 318 -2.45 -7.70 -16.91
N SER A 319 -2.28 -6.93 -17.99
CA SER A 319 -1.32 -5.82 -18.01
C SER A 319 -1.71 -4.70 -17.04
N ILE A 320 -3.01 -4.42 -16.88
CA ILE A 320 -3.50 -3.48 -15.86
C ILE A 320 -3.17 -3.99 -14.46
N ARG A 321 -3.49 -5.26 -14.17
CA ARG A 321 -3.23 -5.88 -12.86
C ARG A 321 -1.74 -5.82 -12.52
N LEU A 322 -0.88 -6.24 -13.45
CA LEU A 322 0.57 -6.20 -13.27
C LEU A 322 1.10 -4.77 -13.08
N ALA A 323 0.58 -3.81 -13.84
CA ALA A 323 0.95 -2.40 -13.68
C ALA A 323 0.56 -1.86 -12.29
N HIS A 324 -0.61 -2.24 -11.78
CA HIS A 324 -1.05 -1.88 -10.44
C HIS A 324 -0.20 -2.54 -9.32
N ASP A 325 0.12 -3.83 -9.46
CA ASP A 325 1.00 -4.54 -8.51
C ASP A 325 2.41 -3.91 -8.49
N HIS A 326 2.92 -3.52 -9.66
CA HIS A 326 4.18 -2.79 -9.78
C HIS A 326 4.10 -1.39 -9.17
N PHE A 327 2.98 -0.68 -9.37
CA PHE A 327 2.72 0.62 -8.75
C PHE A 327 2.79 0.54 -7.22
N LEU A 328 2.09 -0.43 -6.60
CA LEU A 328 2.09 -0.63 -5.15
C LEU A 328 3.48 -1.01 -4.62
N SER A 329 4.16 -1.95 -5.28
CA SER A 329 5.51 -2.37 -4.92
C SER A 329 6.49 -1.19 -4.95
N ASN A 330 6.44 -0.37 -6.00
CA ASN A 330 7.27 0.82 -6.12
C ASN A 330 6.92 1.87 -5.08
N LEU A 331 5.63 2.07 -4.79
CA LEU A 331 5.18 3.02 -3.78
C LEU A 331 5.75 2.68 -2.40
N LEU A 332 5.66 1.41 -1.99
CA LEU A 332 6.20 0.92 -0.72
C LEU A 332 7.74 1.05 -0.66
N ALA A 333 8.42 0.71 -1.76
CA ALA A 333 9.88 0.77 -1.84
C ALA A 333 10.41 2.22 -1.83
N GLN A 334 9.86 3.09 -2.68
CA GLN A 334 10.32 4.47 -2.85
C GLN A 334 9.90 5.39 -1.69
N SER A 335 8.84 5.04 -0.95
CA SER A 335 8.46 5.71 0.30
C SER A 335 9.30 5.28 1.51
N PHE A 336 10.33 4.44 1.29
CA PHE A 336 11.24 3.91 2.32
C PHE A 336 10.61 3.02 3.38
N ILE A 337 9.36 2.58 3.20
CA ILE A 337 8.64 1.73 4.16
C ILE A 337 9.31 0.35 4.27
N LEU A 338 9.78 -0.20 3.14
CA LEU A 338 10.46 -1.49 3.11
C LEU A 338 11.90 -1.41 3.65
N LEU A 339 12.52 -0.22 3.70
CA LEU A 339 13.88 -0.02 4.18
C LEU A 339 13.90 0.22 5.69
N LYS A 340 13.85 -0.86 6.48
CA LYS A 340 13.77 -0.83 7.96
C LYS A 340 14.66 0.21 8.65
N PRO A 341 15.96 0.37 8.30
CA PRO A 341 16.81 1.38 8.96
C PRO A 341 16.37 2.83 8.69
N VAL A 342 15.94 3.11 7.45
CA VAL A 342 15.44 4.44 7.05
C VAL A 342 14.08 4.68 7.71
N PHE A 343 13.18 3.71 7.62
CA PHE A 343 11.85 3.79 8.23
C PHE A 343 11.92 4.02 9.75
N HIS A 344 12.77 3.29 10.46
CA HIS A 344 12.97 3.49 11.89
C HIS A 344 13.52 4.88 12.22
N CYS A 345 14.52 5.36 11.46
CA CYS A 345 15.09 6.69 11.65
C CYS A 345 14.05 7.79 11.40
N LEU A 346 13.22 7.65 10.35
CA LEU A 346 12.12 8.58 10.05
C LEU A 346 11.07 8.59 11.15
N ASN A 347 10.64 7.43 11.67
CA ASN A 347 9.68 7.39 12.78
C ASN A 347 10.26 8.04 14.06
N GLU A 348 11.53 7.80 14.40
CA GLU A 348 12.15 8.49 15.54
C GLU A 348 12.19 10.02 15.32
N ILE A 349 12.43 10.49 14.10
CA ILE A 349 12.37 11.91 13.77
C ILE A 349 10.96 12.46 14.00
N LEU A 350 9.92 11.75 13.55
CA LEU A 350 8.51 12.14 13.77
C LEU A 350 8.16 12.17 15.26
N ASP A 351 8.61 11.19 16.05
CA ASP A 351 8.41 11.14 17.51
C ASP A 351 9.13 12.28 18.25
N LEU A 352 10.33 12.64 17.82
CA LEU A 352 11.06 13.80 18.33
C LEU A 352 10.33 15.12 18.01
N CYS A 353 9.74 15.25 16.82
CA CYS A 353 8.90 16.38 16.45
C CYS A 353 7.64 16.45 17.31
N HIS A 354 6.95 15.33 17.54
CA HIS A 354 5.79 15.27 18.44
C HIS A 354 6.15 15.67 19.88
N SER A 355 7.26 15.16 20.39
CA SER A 355 7.76 15.49 21.73
C SER A 355 8.10 16.98 21.85
N PHE A 356 8.68 17.57 20.81
CA PHE A 356 8.91 19.01 20.72
C PHE A 356 7.59 19.80 20.72
N CYS A 357 6.61 19.40 19.91
CA CYS A 357 5.29 20.05 19.84
C CYS A 357 4.58 20.00 21.19
N SER A 358 4.65 18.88 21.90
CA SER A 358 4.10 18.72 23.24
C SER A 358 4.77 19.65 24.26
N LEU A 359 6.11 19.70 24.26
CA LEU A 359 6.89 20.59 25.13
C LEU A 359 6.53 22.06 24.92
N VAL A 360 6.43 22.49 23.66
CA VAL A 360 6.08 23.87 23.29
C VAL A 360 4.65 24.21 23.67
N SER A 361 3.71 23.29 23.46
CA SER A 361 2.29 23.51 23.74
C SER A 361 2.01 23.62 25.24
N GLN A 362 2.72 22.84 26.06
CA GLN A 362 2.62 22.89 27.53
C GLN A 362 3.30 24.13 28.11
N ASN A 363 4.40 24.59 27.48
CA ASN A 363 5.21 25.70 27.97
C ASN A 363 5.29 26.84 26.96
N LEU A 364 4.18 27.59 26.86
CA LEU A 364 4.06 28.78 26.00
C LEU A 364 4.90 29.98 26.48
N GLY A 365 5.54 29.89 27.66
CA GLY A 365 6.39 30.92 28.26
C GLY A 365 7.89 30.55 28.27
N PRO A 366 8.72 31.26 29.06
CA PRO A 366 10.10 30.86 29.32
C PRO A 366 10.12 29.43 29.88
N LEU A 367 11.02 28.59 29.36
CA LEU A 367 11.18 27.24 29.89
C LEU A 367 11.77 27.33 31.30
N ASP A 368 11.24 26.50 32.19
CA ASP A 368 11.88 26.15 33.44
C ASP A 368 13.16 25.33 33.17
N GLU A 369 13.97 25.10 34.20
CA GLU A 369 15.24 24.37 34.06
C GLU A 369 15.03 22.94 33.50
N ARG A 370 13.91 22.30 33.85
CA ARG A 370 13.51 20.98 33.33
C ARG A 370 13.14 21.05 31.86
N GLY A 371 12.32 22.02 31.44
CA GLY A 371 11.97 22.24 30.05
C GLY A 371 13.19 22.58 29.18
N ALA A 372 14.15 23.35 29.71
CA ALA A 372 15.40 23.64 29.03
C ALA A 372 16.29 22.38 28.87
N ALA A 373 16.35 21.51 29.88
CA ALA A 373 17.05 20.23 29.78
C ALA A 373 16.39 19.30 28.74
N GLN A 374 15.06 19.20 28.74
CA GLN A 374 14.31 18.45 27.73
C GLN A 374 14.54 19.00 26.31
N LEU A 375 14.53 20.32 26.13
CA LEU A 375 14.83 20.94 24.84
C LEU A 375 16.24 20.58 24.35
N SER A 376 17.24 20.58 25.25
CA SER A 376 18.62 20.18 24.91
C SER A 376 18.71 18.72 24.44
N ILE A 377 17.97 17.81 25.08
CA ILE A 377 17.88 16.40 24.67
C ILE A 377 17.25 16.30 23.27
N LEU A 378 16.16 17.03 23.01
CA LEU A 378 15.48 17.03 21.71
C LEU A 378 16.38 17.58 20.60
N VAL A 379 17.12 18.67 20.84
CA VAL A 379 18.07 19.23 19.87
C VAL A 379 19.14 18.20 19.50
N LYS A 380 19.75 17.54 20.49
CA LYS A 380 20.79 16.53 20.25
C LYS A 380 20.23 15.29 19.56
N GLY A 381 19.07 14.81 19.98
CA GLY A 381 18.37 13.68 19.38
C GLY A 381 18.05 13.93 17.92
N PHE A 382 17.43 15.08 17.62
CA PHE A 382 17.06 15.46 16.26
C PHE A 382 18.29 15.61 15.36
N SER A 383 19.34 16.31 15.83
CA SER A 383 20.57 16.46 15.06
C SER A 383 21.25 15.10 14.77
N ARG A 384 21.22 14.16 15.72
CA ARG A 384 21.76 12.81 15.54
C ARG A 384 20.96 12.05 14.49
N GLN A 385 19.64 12.01 14.61
CA GLN A 385 18.79 11.24 13.69
C GLN A 385 18.78 11.84 12.29
N SER A 386 18.70 13.15 12.17
CA SER A 386 18.79 13.85 10.89
C SER A 386 20.13 13.59 10.18
N SER A 387 21.25 13.56 10.91
CA SER A 387 22.56 13.19 10.35
C SER A 387 22.65 11.71 9.97
N LEU A 388 22.04 10.82 10.77
CA LEU A 388 21.99 9.39 10.47
C LEU A 388 21.17 9.12 9.20
N LEU A 389 19.99 9.73 9.09
CA LEU A 389 19.14 9.66 7.91
C LEU A 389 19.92 10.07 6.66
N PHE A 390 20.61 11.21 6.70
CA PHE A 390 21.41 11.69 5.57
C PHE A 390 22.51 10.71 5.17
N LYS A 391 23.22 10.12 6.15
CA LYS A 391 24.27 9.11 5.90
C LYS A 391 23.69 7.83 5.27
N ILE A 392 22.56 7.34 5.80
CA ILE A 392 21.92 6.13 5.26
C ILE A 392 21.45 6.40 3.82
N LEU A 393 20.72 7.50 3.59
CA LEU A 393 20.21 7.84 2.26
C LEU A 393 21.36 8.06 1.25
N SER A 394 22.45 8.70 1.67
CA SER A 394 23.65 8.87 0.83
C SER A 394 24.31 7.53 0.49
N SER A 395 24.33 6.58 1.42
CA SER A 395 24.81 5.22 1.17
C SER A 395 23.89 4.47 0.19
N VAL A 396 22.57 4.59 0.34
CA VAL A 396 21.59 3.96 -0.56
C VAL A 396 21.73 4.51 -1.98
N ARG A 397 21.95 5.82 -2.15
CA ARG A 397 22.24 6.43 -3.45
C ARG A 397 23.47 5.81 -4.15
N ASN A 398 24.50 5.45 -3.41
CA ASN A 398 25.71 4.86 -4.00
C ASN A 398 25.46 3.45 -4.58
N HIS A 399 24.39 2.77 -4.15
CA HIS A 399 24.05 1.41 -4.57
C HIS A 399 22.88 1.36 -5.56
N GLN A 400 22.04 2.41 -5.62
CA GLN A 400 20.91 2.49 -6.54
C GLN A 400 20.89 3.85 -7.25
N ILE A 401 20.88 3.82 -8.60
CA ILE A 401 20.70 5.02 -9.44
C ILE A 401 19.20 5.41 -9.42
N ASN A 402 18.67 5.73 -8.24
CA ASN A 402 17.33 6.31 -8.13
C ASN A 402 17.46 7.85 -8.23
N SER A 403 17.01 8.40 -9.35
CA SER A 403 17.04 9.84 -9.64
C SER A 403 16.28 10.65 -8.59
N ASP A 404 15.17 10.11 -8.08
CA ASP A 404 14.28 10.82 -7.15
C ASP A 404 14.87 10.88 -5.74
N LEU A 405 15.55 9.81 -5.31
CA LEU A 405 16.33 9.81 -4.07
C LEU A 405 17.47 10.84 -4.13
N ALA A 406 18.11 11.01 -5.29
CA ALA A 406 19.16 12.00 -5.47
C ALA A 406 18.60 13.44 -5.35
N GLN A 407 17.40 13.70 -5.88
CA GLN A 407 16.73 14.98 -5.70
C GLN A 407 16.35 15.24 -4.23
N LEU A 408 15.81 14.25 -3.52
CA LEU A 408 15.53 14.37 -2.09
C LEU A 408 16.81 14.71 -1.30
N LEU A 409 17.92 14.00 -1.55
CA LEU A 409 19.19 14.27 -0.89
C LEU A 409 19.71 15.68 -1.17
N LEU A 410 19.57 16.18 -2.40
CA LEU A 410 19.94 17.56 -2.75
C LEU A 410 19.06 18.59 -2.05
N ARG A 411 17.75 18.33 -1.94
CA ARG A 411 16.82 19.21 -1.23
C ARG A 411 17.06 19.19 0.28
N LEU A 412 17.33 18.02 0.86
CA LEU A 412 17.68 17.88 2.27
C LEU A 412 19.04 18.54 2.58
N ASP A 413 20.02 18.45 1.68
CA ASP A 413 21.32 19.11 1.80
C ASP A 413 21.33 20.55 1.26
N TYR A 414 20.17 21.23 1.26
CA TYR A 414 20.12 22.65 0.91
C TYR A 414 21.09 23.45 1.80
N ASN A 415 21.91 24.30 1.18
CA ASN A 415 23.06 25.00 1.78
C ASN A 415 24.21 24.11 2.30
N LYS A 416 24.35 22.86 1.83
CA LYS A 416 25.37 21.90 2.30
C LYS A 416 25.32 21.64 3.81
N TYR A 417 24.13 21.77 4.41
CA TYR A 417 23.98 21.70 5.85
C TYR A 417 24.55 20.40 6.45
N TYR A 418 24.45 19.27 5.74
CA TYR A 418 25.00 18.01 6.20
C TYR A 418 26.37 17.72 5.59
N THR A 419 26.61 18.16 4.35
CA THR A 419 27.87 17.91 3.63
C THR A 419 29.03 18.80 4.12
N GLN A 420 28.74 19.98 4.68
CA GLN A 420 29.73 20.87 5.33
C GLN A 420 29.80 20.69 6.85
N ALA A 421 28.81 20.04 7.49
CA ALA A 421 28.81 19.79 8.94
C ALA A 421 29.76 18.65 9.35
N GLY A 422 31.03 18.81 8.99
CA GLY A 422 32.18 18.36 9.78
C GLY A 422 32.62 19.41 10.81
N GLY A 423 31.75 20.35 11.20
CA GLY A 423 32.03 21.30 12.27
C GLY A 423 31.35 22.66 12.09
N THR A 424 30.63 23.07 13.14
CA THR A 424 30.20 24.44 13.46
C THR A 424 29.20 25.13 12.51
N LEU A 425 27.97 25.31 13.02
CA LEU A 425 27.06 26.37 12.60
C LEU A 425 27.81 27.71 12.56
N GLY A 426 27.75 28.38 11.41
CA GLY A 426 28.26 29.72 11.20
C GLY A 426 27.71 30.72 12.23
N ARG A 427 28.60 31.64 12.59
CA ARG A 427 28.50 32.71 13.59
C ARG A 427 27.27 33.59 13.48
#